data_AF-A0A9E8SGN4-F1
#
_entry.id   AF-A0A9E8SGN4-F1
#
_cell.length_a   1.000
_cell.length_b   1.000
_cell.length_c   1.000
_cell.angle_alpha   90.00
_cell.angle_beta   90.00
_cell.angle_gamma   90.00
#
_symmetry.space_group_name_H-M   'P 1'
#
loop_
_entity.id
_entity.type
_entity.pdbx_description
1 polymer ?
#
loop_
_entity_poly.entity_id
_entity_poly.type
_entity_poly.pdbx_seq_one_letter_code
_entity_poly.pdbx_strand_id
1 'polypeptide(L)'
;MKRRGSGILLHLTSLPSPFGIGDLGPEAYGFVDFLVEAKQSFWQILPLNPTEPIYYNSPYHSTSAFAGNPLLISPSLLVKEELLDKIEFEPLPDFPINTVDYQRVIDFKGILFQKAYERFKAKRDDDYERFCAQESRWLNDFSLFAALKLHFEGRAWSEWPQDLRDRNPAALQLAQQELIDTINREKFLQYIFSKQWSALKEYCYQKNVQVIGDIPIYVQHDSVDVWSHPEFFKLDENKRPLVVAGVPPDYFSKTGQRWGNPIYKWDVLKRNGYGWWIERIAYNLKKFDFIRIDHFRGFIGYWEIPVEEKTAVNGRWEEAPAMDFFTRLTRKFARLPIIAEDLGIITPDVREVMNYFEFPGMKILLFAFGDDLPFNPYIPHNLPKNCVAYTGTHDNNTIRGWFDTEATPEDKKRLFQYLGREVPINELNWEMIRILMMSSANTIITPMQDILGLDEEARMNTPSTLTGNWEWKLLPDHLNPSLAKSLREMTEIYGRA
;
A
#
# COMPACT_ATOMS: atom_id res chain seq x y z
N MET A 1 -12.64 -8.17 11.77
CA MET A 1 -12.51 -7.09 12.78
C MET A 1 -13.84 -6.96 13.52
N LYS A 2 -13.98 -7.60 14.71
CA LYS A 2 -15.30 -7.78 15.39
C LYS A 2 -15.54 -6.83 16.58
N ARG A 3 -14.51 -6.15 17.08
CA ARG A 3 -14.59 -5.13 18.15
C ARG A 3 -14.62 -3.75 17.52
N ARG A 4 -15.36 -2.81 18.14
CA ARG A 4 -15.32 -1.39 17.78
C ARG A 4 -13.94 -0.80 18.05
N GLY A 5 -13.34 -0.18 17.04
CA GLY A 5 -12.06 0.52 17.17
C GLY A 5 -11.89 1.59 16.11
N SER A 6 -10.91 2.46 16.31
CA SER A 6 -10.49 3.46 15.32
C SER A 6 -8.99 3.41 15.06
N GLY A 7 -8.58 3.99 13.93
CA GLY A 7 -7.18 4.10 13.55
C GLY A 7 -6.93 5.22 12.55
N ILE A 8 -5.65 5.36 12.20
CA ILE A 8 -5.19 6.40 11.30
C ILE A 8 -4.59 5.78 10.04
N LEU A 9 -4.95 6.32 8.87
CA LEU A 9 -4.26 6.08 7.61
C LEU A 9 -3.13 7.10 7.48
N LEU A 10 -1.89 6.62 7.55
CA LEU A 10 -0.67 7.42 7.35
C LEU A 10 0.42 6.50 6.81
N HIS A 11 0.86 6.70 5.57
CA HIS A 11 1.97 5.90 5.04
C HIS A 11 3.31 6.33 5.66
N LEU A 12 4.27 5.40 5.72
CA LEU A 12 5.58 5.66 6.32
C LEU A 12 6.31 6.81 5.63
N THR A 13 6.16 6.97 4.32
CA THR A 13 6.81 8.05 3.56
C THR A 13 6.39 9.45 4.03
N SER A 14 5.20 9.56 4.62
CA SER A 14 4.62 10.81 5.11
C SER A 14 5.08 11.17 6.53
N LEU A 15 5.86 10.33 7.20
CA LEU A 15 6.43 10.67 8.51
C LEU A 15 7.47 11.81 8.37
N PRO A 16 7.61 12.67 9.39
CA PRO A 16 8.48 13.85 9.35
C PRO A 16 9.96 13.50 9.58
N SER A 17 10.45 12.38 9.02
CA SER A 17 11.86 11.98 9.17
C SER A 17 12.78 12.97 8.44
N PRO A 18 14.01 13.20 8.96
CA PRO A 18 14.88 14.28 8.49
C PRO A 18 15.58 13.98 7.15
N PHE A 19 15.51 12.74 6.66
CA PHE A 19 16.23 12.27 5.46
C PHE A 19 15.43 12.41 4.16
N GLY A 20 14.64 13.49 4.04
CA GLY A 20 13.82 13.83 2.88
C GLY A 20 12.53 13.02 2.71
N ILE A 21 12.49 11.77 3.19
CA ILE A 21 11.32 10.88 3.21
C ILE A 21 11.14 10.29 4.61
N GLY A 22 9.90 10.02 5.00
CA GLY A 22 9.61 9.25 6.20
C GLY A 22 10.20 7.83 6.15
N ASP A 23 10.68 7.33 7.30
CA ASP A 23 11.37 6.05 7.40
C ASP A 23 10.99 5.24 8.65
N LEU A 24 11.55 4.03 8.78
CA LEU A 24 11.30 3.08 9.87
C LEU A 24 12.02 3.44 11.19
N GLY A 25 12.51 4.68 11.30
CA GLY A 25 13.29 5.20 12.41
C GLY A 25 12.46 5.87 13.50
N PRO A 26 13.07 6.76 14.30
CA PRO A 26 12.46 7.35 15.50
C PRO A 26 11.06 7.93 15.29
N GLU A 27 10.80 8.60 14.17
CA GLU A 27 9.48 9.20 13.88
C GLU A 27 8.36 8.15 13.74
N ALA A 28 8.66 6.94 13.25
CA ALA A 28 7.68 5.86 13.20
C ALA A 28 7.30 5.37 14.61
N TYR A 29 8.27 5.27 15.52
CA TYR A 29 8.01 4.91 16.92
C TYR A 29 7.25 6.04 17.64
N GLY A 30 7.61 7.30 17.39
CA GLY A 30 6.89 8.47 17.88
C GLY A 30 5.43 8.50 17.41
N PHE A 31 5.17 8.12 16.16
CA PHE A 31 3.81 7.98 15.65
C PHE A 31 3.03 6.86 16.34
N VAL A 32 3.66 5.73 16.65
CA VAL A 32 3.01 4.66 17.44
C VAL A 32 2.66 5.16 18.84
N ASP A 33 3.53 5.93 19.49
CA ASP A 33 3.23 6.54 20.79
C ASP A 33 2.09 7.57 20.70
N PHE A 34 2.03 8.36 19.63
CA PHE A 34 0.89 9.24 19.35
C PHE A 34 -0.42 8.47 19.20
N LEU A 35 -0.41 7.33 18.48
CA LEU A 35 -1.59 6.48 18.34
C LEU A 35 -2.09 5.97 19.71
N VAL A 36 -1.16 5.55 20.58
CA VAL A 36 -1.48 5.09 21.94
C VAL A 36 -2.08 6.21 22.78
N GLU A 37 -1.49 7.41 22.74
CA GLU A 37 -2.00 8.58 23.44
C GLU A 37 -3.41 8.96 22.95
N ALA A 38 -3.62 8.90 21.64
CA ALA A 38 -4.90 9.16 20.98
C ALA A 38 -5.92 8.00 21.08
N LYS A 39 -5.59 6.89 21.78
CA LYS A 39 -6.42 5.67 21.90
C LYS A 39 -6.77 4.99 20.58
N GLN A 40 -5.92 5.13 19.57
CA GLN A 40 -6.08 4.46 18.29
C GLN A 40 -5.59 3.02 18.36
N SER A 41 -6.40 2.08 17.86
CA SER A 41 -6.09 0.65 17.83
C SER A 41 -5.44 0.21 16.52
N PHE A 42 -5.59 0.99 15.45
CA PHE A 42 -5.11 0.61 14.11
C PHE A 42 -4.20 1.67 13.49
N TRP A 43 -3.17 1.21 12.80
CA TRP A 43 -2.37 1.99 11.87
C TRP A 43 -2.50 1.37 10.47
N GLN A 44 -3.13 2.09 9.54
CA GLN A 44 -3.20 1.66 8.15
C GLN A 44 -2.09 2.32 7.33
N ILE A 45 -1.44 1.49 6.51
CA ILE A 45 -0.38 1.89 5.59
C ILE A 45 -0.70 1.40 4.17
N LEU A 46 -0.11 2.07 3.19
CA LEU A 46 -0.08 1.64 1.78
C LEU A 46 0.95 0.49 1.60
N PRO A 47 1.02 -0.15 0.41
CA PRO A 47 1.98 -1.20 0.15
C PRO A 47 3.42 -0.78 0.48
N LEU A 48 4.19 -1.69 1.07
CA LEU A 48 5.59 -1.43 1.47
C LEU A 48 6.60 -1.85 0.39
N ASN A 49 6.13 -2.12 -0.82
CA ASN A 49 6.96 -2.68 -1.87
C ASN A 49 7.84 -1.60 -2.54
N PRO A 50 8.97 -1.97 -3.18
CA PRO A 50 9.84 -1.03 -3.88
C PRO A 50 9.09 -0.20 -4.93
N THR A 51 9.43 1.07 -5.02
CA THR A 51 8.84 2.03 -5.96
C THR A 51 9.89 2.54 -6.93
N GLU A 52 9.48 2.93 -8.14
CA GLU A 52 10.40 3.48 -9.15
C GLU A 52 9.92 4.85 -9.68
N PRO A 53 10.84 5.81 -9.94
CA PRO A 53 10.49 7.13 -10.48
C PRO A 53 9.78 7.08 -11.84
N ILE A 54 10.10 6.11 -12.71
CA ILE A 54 9.44 5.95 -14.02
C ILE A 54 7.94 5.64 -13.89
N TYR A 55 7.53 5.13 -12.73
CA TYR A 55 6.13 4.88 -12.36
C TYR A 55 5.66 5.83 -11.25
N TYR A 56 6.26 7.01 -11.20
CA TYR A 56 5.88 8.12 -10.32
C TYR A 56 5.85 7.72 -8.84
N ASN A 57 6.70 6.76 -8.47
CA ASN A 57 6.84 6.22 -7.12
C ASN A 57 5.54 5.68 -6.50
N SER A 58 4.60 5.20 -7.32
CA SER A 58 3.36 4.60 -6.81
C SER A 58 3.62 3.31 -6.01
N PRO A 59 3.15 3.20 -4.76
CA PRO A 59 3.22 1.96 -3.98
C PRO A 59 2.47 0.78 -4.63
N TYR A 60 1.52 1.06 -5.53
CA TYR A 60 0.77 0.05 -6.29
C TYR A 60 1.46 -0.33 -7.61
N HIS A 61 2.60 0.30 -7.90
CA HIS A 61 3.46 -0.02 -9.03
C HIS A 61 4.84 -0.46 -8.55
N SER A 62 4.96 -1.75 -8.21
CA SER A 62 6.20 -2.32 -7.69
C SER A 62 6.81 -3.40 -8.58
N THR A 63 8.14 -3.46 -8.54
CA THR A 63 8.96 -4.52 -9.14
C THR A 63 8.93 -5.82 -8.35
N SER A 64 8.29 -5.88 -7.18
CA SER A 64 8.11 -7.11 -6.41
C SER A 64 6.90 -7.09 -5.49
N ALA A 65 6.14 -8.18 -5.45
CA ALA A 65 5.06 -8.40 -4.48
C ALA A 65 5.56 -8.72 -3.05
N PHE A 66 6.85 -8.98 -2.88
CA PHE A 66 7.45 -9.48 -1.62
C PHE A 66 8.47 -8.51 -1.03
N ALA A 67 9.34 -7.92 -1.84
CA ALA A 67 10.40 -7.05 -1.35
C ALA A 67 9.84 -5.83 -0.58
N GLY A 68 10.65 -5.28 0.32
CA GLY A 68 10.42 -4.02 1.00
C GLY A 68 11.13 -2.85 0.30
N ASN A 69 10.54 -1.66 0.36
CA ASN A 69 11.10 -0.45 -0.23
C ASN A 69 12.35 0.01 0.54
N PRO A 70 13.55 0.00 -0.08
CA PRO A 70 14.78 0.44 0.59
C PRO A 70 14.74 1.91 1.03
N LEU A 71 13.93 2.76 0.39
CA LEU A 71 13.79 4.17 0.78
C LEU A 71 13.21 4.36 2.19
N LEU A 72 12.54 3.34 2.73
CA LEU A 72 11.99 3.35 4.09
C LEU A 72 13.01 2.94 5.16
N ILE A 73 14.22 2.50 4.77
CA ILE A 73 15.30 2.22 5.73
C ILE A 73 15.74 3.52 6.38
N SER A 74 15.90 3.49 7.71
CA SER A 74 16.32 4.62 8.53
C SER A 74 17.85 4.70 8.66
N PRO A 75 18.49 5.77 8.14
CA PRO A 75 19.92 6.02 8.38
C PRO A 75 20.25 6.20 9.87
N SER A 76 19.33 6.77 10.67
CA SER A 76 19.53 6.90 12.12
C SER A 76 19.68 5.56 12.84
N LEU A 77 18.96 4.51 12.39
CA LEU A 77 19.12 3.17 12.96
C LEU A 77 20.42 2.52 12.48
N LEU A 78 20.84 2.75 11.23
CA LEU A 78 22.13 2.27 10.73
C LEU A 78 23.32 2.85 11.51
N VAL A 79 23.20 4.07 12.05
CA VAL A 79 24.21 4.62 12.98
C VAL A 79 24.26 3.83 14.29
N LYS A 80 23.11 3.47 14.86
CA LYS A 80 23.06 2.64 16.08
C LYS A 80 23.62 1.24 15.85
N GLU A 81 23.60 0.74 14.63
CA GLU A 81 24.14 -0.55 14.22
C GLU A 81 25.61 -0.49 13.78
N GLU A 82 26.26 0.68 13.90
CA GLU A 82 27.65 0.90 13.49
C GLU A 82 27.88 0.54 12.01
N LEU A 83 26.86 0.79 11.17
CA LEU A 83 26.93 0.67 9.71
C LEU A 83 27.07 2.04 9.05
N LEU A 84 26.72 3.12 9.75
CA LEU A 84 26.96 4.50 9.36
C LEU A 84 27.50 5.31 10.53
N ASP A 85 28.19 6.40 10.23
CA ASP A 85 28.57 7.45 11.16
C ASP A 85 27.76 8.72 10.87
N LYS A 86 27.40 9.49 11.90
CA LYS A 86 26.60 10.73 11.72
C LYS A 86 27.23 11.73 10.77
N ILE A 87 28.56 11.83 10.79
CA ILE A 87 29.34 12.75 9.93
C ILE A 87 29.17 12.44 8.43
N GLU A 88 28.66 11.27 8.07
CA GLU A 88 28.48 10.87 6.66
C GLU A 88 27.23 11.48 6.01
N PHE A 89 26.34 12.06 6.80
CA PHE A 89 25.12 12.72 6.33
C PHE A 89 24.85 14.07 7.01
N GLU A 90 25.73 14.53 7.90
CA GLU A 90 25.65 15.86 8.52
C GLU A 90 26.65 16.83 7.84
N PRO A 91 26.21 18.04 7.43
CA PRO A 91 24.82 18.53 7.45
C PRO A 91 23.95 17.83 6.41
N LEU A 92 22.65 17.71 6.72
CA LEU A 92 21.68 17.14 5.80
C LEU A 92 21.48 18.06 4.58
N PRO A 93 21.20 17.49 3.39
CA PRO A 93 20.70 18.27 2.27
C PRO A 93 19.44 19.06 2.64
N ASP A 94 19.23 20.19 1.98
CA ASP A 94 18.02 21.00 2.10
C ASP A 94 16.85 20.31 1.36
N PHE A 95 16.23 19.36 2.06
CA PHE A 95 15.05 18.65 1.58
C PHE A 95 13.77 19.44 1.86
N PRO A 96 12.77 19.37 0.96
CA PRO A 96 11.44 19.88 1.27
C PRO A 96 10.88 19.25 2.55
N ILE A 97 10.27 20.06 3.41
CA ILE A 97 9.80 19.62 4.72
C ILE A 97 8.48 18.85 4.66
N ASN A 98 7.55 19.29 3.79
CA ASN A 98 6.19 18.78 3.66
C ASN A 98 5.96 17.92 2.41
N THR A 99 6.97 17.75 1.55
CA THR A 99 6.89 16.91 0.35
C THR A 99 8.12 16.02 0.20
N VAL A 100 7.98 14.89 -0.50
CA VAL A 100 9.07 13.99 -0.85
C VAL A 100 9.63 14.37 -2.23
N ASP A 101 10.88 14.81 -2.30
CA ASP A 101 11.64 14.81 -3.55
C ASP A 101 12.29 13.44 -3.74
N TYR A 102 11.57 12.53 -4.41
CA TYR A 102 11.98 11.13 -4.54
C TYR A 102 13.35 10.97 -5.20
N GLN A 103 13.67 11.77 -6.23
CA GLN A 103 14.95 11.64 -6.93
C GLN A 103 16.11 12.02 -6.00
N ARG A 104 16.01 13.16 -5.31
CA ARG A 104 17.06 13.56 -4.34
C ARG A 104 17.21 12.55 -3.21
N VAL A 105 16.10 11.97 -2.74
CA VAL A 105 16.12 10.95 -1.69
C VAL A 105 16.78 9.66 -2.17
N ILE A 106 16.48 9.20 -3.40
CA ILE A 106 17.10 8.01 -4.01
C ILE A 106 18.61 8.21 -4.12
N ASP A 107 19.06 9.33 -4.67
CA ASP A 107 20.49 9.62 -4.85
C ASP A 107 21.21 9.69 -3.51
N PHE A 108 20.64 10.42 -2.55
CA PHE A 108 21.22 10.60 -1.22
C PHE A 108 21.28 9.29 -0.43
N LYS A 109 20.16 8.57 -0.29
CA LYS A 109 20.11 7.31 0.45
C LYS A 109 20.93 6.22 -0.25
N GLY A 110 21.02 6.24 -1.58
CA GLY A 110 21.86 5.33 -2.36
C GLY A 110 23.34 5.41 -1.96
N ILE A 111 23.89 6.62 -1.81
CA ILE A 111 25.26 6.84 -1.35
C ILE A 111 25.47 6.29 0.08
N LEU A 112 24.53 6.57 0.99
CA LEU A 112 24.62 6.09 2.37
C LEU A 112 24.56 4.56 2.43
N PHE A 113 23.65 3.94 1.68
CA PHE A 113 23.48 2.50 1.71
C PHE A 113 24.65 1.75 1.06
N GLN A 114 25.33 2.35 0.08
CA GLN A 114 26.59 1.78 -0.42
C GLN A 114 27.64 1.73 0.70
N LYS A 115 27.83 2.83 1.45
CA LYS A 115 28.78 2.86 2.58
C LYS A 115 28.41 1.85 3.67
N ALA A 116 27.12 1.76 4.00
CA ALA A 116 26.62 0.80 4.97
C ALA A 116 26.89 -0.65 4.54
N TYR A 117 26.68 -0.96 3.26
CA TYR A 117 26.99 -2.27 2.70
C TYR A 117 28.49 -2.58 2.74
N GLU A 118 29.37 -1.62 2.39
CA GLU A 118 30.82 -1.81 2.47
C GLU A 118 31.29 -2.14 3.89
N ARG A 119 30.75 -1.45 4.91
CA ARG A 119 31.02 -1.79 6.32
C ARG A 119 30.46 -3.16 6.70
N PHE A 120 29.28 -3.51 6.18
CA PHE A 120 28.63 -4.78 6.45
C PHE A 120 29.41 -5.98 5.87
N LYS A 121 30.00 -5.86 4.67
CA LYS A 121 30.79 -6.95 4.05
C LYS A 121 31.93 -7.48 4.92
N ALA A 122 32.51 -6.63 5.76
CA ALA A 122 33.59 -7.01 6.67
C ALA A 122 33.09 -7.74 7.93
N LYS A 123 31.77 -7.72 8.19
CA LYS A 123 31.14 -8.34 9.37
C LYS A 123 30.60 -9.72 8.99
N ARG A 124 30.75 -10.68 9.90
CA ARG A 124 29.97 -11.91 9.87
C ARG A 124 28.69 -11.69 10.68
N ASP A 125 27.54 -11.92 10.07
CA ASP A 125 26.23 -11.76 10.71
C ASP A 125 25.40 -13.04 10.47
N ASP A 126 25.23 -13.85 11.53
CA ASP A 126 24.47 -15.10 11.44
C ASP A 126 22.96 -14.86 11.25
N ASP A 127 22.43 -13.69 11.63
CA ASP A 127 21.02 -13.32 11.39
C ASP A 127 20.78 -12.97 9.92
N TYR A 128 21.75 -12.35 9.26
CA TYR A 128 21.71 -12.14 7.81
C TYR A 128 21.68 -13.46 7.02
N GLU A 129 22.53 -14.42 7.38
CA GLU A 129 22.54 -15.74 6.73
C GLU A 129 21.23 -16.49 6.97
N ARG A 130 20.69 -16.40 8.20
CA ARG A 130 19.39 -16.96 8.56
C ARG A 130 18.27 -16.31 7.74
N PHE A 131 18.27 -14.99 7.59
CA PHE A 131 17.31 -14.26 6.76
C PHE A 131 17.39 -14.72 5.30
N CYS A 132 18.60 -14.78 4.72
CA CYS A 132 18.82 -15.23 3.36
C CYS A 132 18.30 -16.67 3.13
N ALA A 133 18.51 -17.56 4.10
CA ALA A 133 18.02 -18.92 4.03
C ALA A 133 16.49 -19.02 4.18
N GLN A 134 15.88 -18.24 5.08
CA GLN A 134 14.43 -18.26 5.33
C GLN A 134 13.62 -17.66 4.19
N GLU A 135 14.13 -16.59 3.58
CA GLU A 135 13.44 -15.83 2.54
C GLU A 135 13.92 -16.16 1.12
N SER A 136 14.72 -17.24 0.98
CA SER A 136 15.41 -17.62 -0.26
C SER A 136 14.49 -17.79 -1.47
N ARG A 137 13.22 -18.13 -1.26
CA ARG A 137 12.23 -18.39 -2.32
C ARG A 137 11.94 -17.17 -3.19
N TRP A 138 11.83 -15.99 -2.58
CA TRP A 138 11.61 -14.75 -3.32
C TRP A 138 12.87 -13.89 -3.37
N LEU A 139 13.72 -13.94 -2.33
CA LEU A 139 14.87 -13.05 -2.20
C LEU A 139 15.93 -13.31 -3.26
N ASN A 140 16.19 -14.57 -3.62
CA ASN A 140 17.20 -14.91 -4.63
C ASN A 140 16.79 -14.41 -6.02
N ASP A 141 15.53 -14.62 -6.41
CA ASP A 141 15.02 -14.09 -7.68
C ASP A 141 14.97 -12.57 -7.66
N PHE A 142 14.52 -11.95 -6.56
CA PHE A 142 14.44 -10.49 -6.45
C PHE A 142 15.81 -9.82 -6.54
N SER A 143 16.79 -10.31 -5.78
CA SER A 143 18.14 -9.73 -5.78
C SER A 143 18.85 -9.89 -7.12
N LEU A 144 18.66 -11.02 -7.82
CA LEU A 144 19.16 -11.19 -9.18
C LEU A 144 18.42 -10.29 -10.18
N PHE A 145 17.09 -10.20 -10.08
CA PHE A 145 16.29 -9.30 -10.93
C PHE A 145 16.72 -7.85 -10.78
N ALA A 146 16.87 -7.36 -9.54
CA ALA A 146 17.30 -6.00 -9.25
C ALA A 146 18.72 -5.73 -9.77
N ALA A 147 19.65 -6.68 -9.61
CA ALA A 147 21.00 -6.56 -10.14
C ALA A 147 21.03 -6.54 -11.68
N LEU A 148 20.26 -7.41 -12.34
CA LEU A 148 20.12 -7.43 -13.80
C LEU A 148 19.48 -6.14 -14.32
N LYS A 149 18.43 -5.66 -13.64
CA LYS A 149 17.77 -4.40 -14.01
C LYS A 149 18.74 -3.22 -13.93
N LEU A 150 19.57 -3.16 -12.88
CA LEU A 150 20.64 -2.16 -12.78
C LEU A 150 21.68 -2.33 -13.90
N HIS A 151 22.14 -3.55 -14.16
CA HIS A 151 23.11 -3.86 -15.21
C HIS A 151 22.61 -3.46 -16.61
N PHE A 152 21.30 -3.58 -16.87
CA PHE A 152 20.67 -3.18 -18.12
C PHE A 152 20.05 -1.78 -18.10
N GLU A 153 20.50 -0.91 -17.19
CA GLU A 153 20.13 0.52 -17.12
C GLU A 153 18.62 0.76 -16.95
N GLY A 154 17.96 -0.08 -16.16
CA GLY A 154 16.54 0.04 -15.85
C GLY A 154 15.59 -0.53 -16.90
N ARG A 155 16.11 -1.12 -17.99
CA ARG A 155 15.27 -1.78 -19.02
C ARG A 155 14.42 -2.90 -18.45
N ALA A 156 13.21 -3.02 -18.98
CA ALA A 156 12.26 -4.03 -18.55
C ALA A 156 12.79 -5.44 -18.87
N TRP A 157 12.46 -6.43 -18.03
CA TRP A 157 13.00 -7.78 -18.18
C TRP A 157 12.66 -8.46 -19.51
N SER A 158 11.55 -8.07 -20.14
CA SER A 158 11.16 -8.57 -21.47
C SER A 158 12.10 -8.12 -22.59
N GLU A 159 12.94 -7.11 -22.33
CA GLU A 159 13.91 -6.54 -23.26
C GLU A 159 15.35 -7.04 -23.03
N TRP A 160 15.56 -7.85 -21.99
CA TRP A 160 16.87 -8.45 -21.72
C TRP A 160 17.24 -9.50 -22.78
N PRO A 161 18.52 -9.89 -22.88
CA PRO A 161 18.93 -11.01 -23.72
C PRO A 161 18.06 -12.24 -23.48
N GLN A 162 17.71 -12.95 -24.56
CA GLN A 162 16.72 -14.03 -24.53
C GLN A 162 17.01 -15.07 -23.44
N ASP A 163 18.27 -15.46 -23.26
CA ASP A 163 18.66 -16.44 -22.24
C ASP A 163 18.40 -15.96 -20.80
N LEU A 164 18.48 -14.66 -20.53
CA LEU A 164 18.16 -14.10 -19.21
C LEU A 164 16.67 -13.85 -19.04
N ARG A 165 16.00 -13.35 -20.10
CA ARG A 165 14.54 -13.18 -20.15
C ARG A 165 13.82 -14.51 -19.91
N ASP A 166 14.26 -15.57 -20.59
CA ASP A 166 13.68 -16.91 -20.54
C ASP A 166 14.33 -17.78 -19.46
N ARG A 167 15.18 -17.19 -18.61
CA ARG A 167 15.74 -17.81 -17.39
C ARG A 167 16.51 -19.10 -17.65
N ASN A 168 17.32 -19.12 -18.70
CA ASN A 168 18.25 -20.21 -18.98
C ASN A 168 19.21 -20.41 -17.79
N PRO A 169 19.28 -21.62 -17.19
CA PRO A 169 20.06 -21.85 -15.98
C PRO A 169 21.55 -21.47 -16.08
N ALA A 170 22.19 -21.72 -17.23
CA ALA A 170 23.60 -21.38 -17.41
C ALA A 170 23.82 -19.86 -17.51
N ALA A 171 22.96 -19.15 -18.22
CA ALA A 171 23.03 -17.69 -18.32
C ALA A 171 22.76 -17.02 -16.96
N LEU A 172 21.78 -17.53 -16.19
CA LEU A 172 21.52 -17.02 -14.84
C LEU A 172 22.71 -17.28 -13.91
N GLN A 173 23.35 -18.44 -13.99
CA GLN A 173 24.53 -18.74 -13.17
C GLN A 173 25.70 -17.81 -13.50
N LEU A 174 25.96 -17.53 -14.79
CA LEU A 174 26.99 -16.58 -15.21
C LEU A 174 26.68 -15.17 -14.70
N ALA A 175 25.44 -14.69 -14.88
CA ALA A 175 25.01 -13.40 -14.38
C ALA A 175 25.11 -13.30 -12.84
N GLN A 176 24.78 -14.37 -12.12
CA GLN A 176 24.94 -14.42 -10.66
C GLN A 176 26.39 -14.28 -10.22
N GLN A 177 27.34 -14.87 -10.96
CA GLN A 177 28.77 -14.75 -10.67
C GLN A 177 29.29 -13.35 -10.99
N GLU A 178 28.89 -12.79 -12.14
CA GLU A 178 29.30 -11.46 -12.58
C GLU A 178 28.76 -10.36 -11.67
N LEU A 179 27.51 -10.49 -11.22
CA LEU A 179 26.78 -9.47 -10.46
C LEU A 179 26.73 -9.77 -8.95
N ILE A 180 27.59 -10.66 -8.44
CA ILE A 180 27.49 -11.18 -7.07
C ILE A 180 27.51 -10.09 -6.00
N ASP A 181 28.33 -9.04 -6.17
CA ASP A 181 28.41 -7.94 -5.20
C ASP A 181 27.12 -7.10 -5.20
N THR A 182 26.56 -6.81 -6.37
CA THR A 182 25.27 -6.13 -6.49
C THR A 182 24.14 -6.96 -5.90
N ILE A 183 24.10 -8.26 -6.19
CA ILE A 183 23.11 -9.20 -5.62
C ILE A 183 23.18 -9.19 -4.09
N ASN A 184 24.40 -9.26 -3.53
CA ASN A 184 24.60 -9.24 -2.08
C ASN A 184 24.21 -7.89 -1.47
N ARG A 185 24.44 -6.77 -2.17
CA ARG A 185 23.94 -5.46 -1.74
C ARG A 185 22.42 -5.42 -1.67
N GLU A 186 21.72 -5.93 -2.68
CA GLU A 186 20.25 -5.99 -2.67
C GLU A 186 19.71 -6.88 -1.54
N LYS A 187 20.36 -8.03 -1.29
CA LYS A 187 20.03 -8.90 -0.15
C LYS A 187 20.23 -8.19 1.19
N PHE A 188 21.34 -7.48 1.34
CA PHE A 188 21.61 -6.66 2.52
C PHE A 188 20.53 -5.61 2.75
N LEU A 189 20.10 -4.89 1.72
CA LEU A 189 19.01 -3.90 1.84
C LEU A 189 17.71 -4.54 2.30
N GLN A 190 17.33 -5.70 1.74
CA GLN A 190 16.13 -6.42 2.16
C GLN A 190 16.24 -6.95 3.60
N TYR A 191 17.44 -7.38 4.03
CA TYR A 191 17.70 -7.78 5.41
C TYR A 191 17.52 -6.60 6.37
N ILE A 192 18.14 -5.45 6.09
CA ILE A 192 18.00 -4.24 6.91
C ILE A 192 16.55 -3.78 6.97
N PHE A 193 15.85 -3.73 5.84
CA PHE A 193 14.43 -3.41 5.81
C PHE A 193 13.62 -4.37 6.69
N SER A 194 13.84 -5.68 6.53
CA SER A 194 13.12 -6.72 7.29
C SER A 194 13.36 -6.58 8.79
N LYS A 195 14.60 -6.32 9.19
CA LYS A 195 15.00 -6.11 10.59
C LYS A 195 14.31 -4.88 11.19
N GLN A 196 14.37 -3.74 10.50
CA GLN A 196 13.76 -2.49 10.98
C GLN A 196 12.23 -2.58 11.00
N TRP A 197 11.60 -3.17 9.98
CA TRP A 197 10.15 -3.37 9.93
C TRP A 197 9.68 -4.32 11.03
N SER A 198 10.38 -5.44 11.25
CA SER A 198 10.01 -6.40 12.28
C SER A 198 10.10 -5.81 13.69
N ALA A 199 11.12 -4.98 13.95
CA ALA A 199 11.26 -4.27 15.23
C ALA A 199 10.12 -3.26 15.44
N LEU A 200 9.73 -2.50 14.40
CA LEU A 200 8.61 -1.56 14.49
C LEU A 200 7.28 -2.30 14.67
N LYS A 201 7.05 -3.41 13.95
CA LYS A 201 5.84 -4.23 14.09
C LYS A 201 5.72 -4.80 15.51
N GLU A 202 6.84 -5.28 16.08
CA GLU A 202 6.88 -5.76 17.46
C GLU A 202 6.57 -4.62 18.45
N TYR A 203 7.06 -3.41 18.21
CA TYR A 203 6.70 -2.24 19.02
C TYR A 203 5.20 -1.92 18.95
N CYS A 204 4.61 -1.93 17.75
CA CYS A 204 3.16 -1.80 17.58
C CYS A 204 2.40 -2.86 18.40
N TYR A 205 2.82 -4.12 18.30
CA TYR A 205 2.24 -5.24 19.05
C TYR A 205 2.30 -5.03 20.57
N GLN A 206 3.47 -4.65 21.10
CA GLN A 206 3.66 -4.36 22.53
C GLN A 206 2.78 -3.20 23.02
N LYS A 207 2.46 -2.26 22.12
CA LYS A 207 1.59 -1.10 22.38
C LYS A 207 0.11 -1.38 22.11
N ASN A 208 -0.25 -2.59 21.70
CA ASN A 208 -1.60 -2.98 21.28
C ASN A 208 -2.14 -2.17 20.08
N VAL A 209 -1.23 -1.72 19.20
CA VAL A 209 -1.57 -1.11 17.91
C VAL A 209 -1.44 -2.18 16.83
N GLN A 210 -2.49 -2.39 16.06
CA GLN A 210 -2.51 -3.36 14.96
C GLN A 210 -2.25 -2.68 13.63
N VAL A 211 -1.41 -3.28 12.79
CA VAL A 211 -1.06 -2.73 11.48
C VAL A 211 -1.96 -3.33 10.39
N ILE A 212 -2.64 -2.46 9.66
CA ILE A 212 -3.38 -2.81 8.45
C ILE A 212 -2.46 -2.52 7.25
N GLY A 213 -1.96 -3.59 6.64
CA GLY A 213 -1.24 -3.50 5.38
C GLY A 213 -2.17 -3.56 4.19
N ASP A 214 -1.57 -3.53 3.02
CA ASP A 214 -2.29 -3.39 1.75
C ASP A 214 -1.54 -4.13 0.64
N ILE A 215 -2.29 -4.84 -0.20
CA ILE A 215 -1.74 -5.52 -1.37
C ILE A 215 -2.57 -5.21 -2.62
N PRO A 216 -1.94 -4.79 -3.73
CA PRO A 216 -2.61 -4.70 -5.02
C PRO A 216 -3.03 -6.10 -5.49
N ILE A 217 -4.22 -6.26 -6.09
CA ILE A 217 -4.58 -7.57 -6.69
C ILE A 217 -3.54 -7.97 -7.74
N TYR A 218 -3.18 -7.07 -8.65
CA TYR A 218 -2.23 -7.34 -9.71
C TYR A 218 -0.79 -7.02 -9.31
N VAL A 219 0.15 -7.64 -10.01
CA VAL A 219 1.57 -7.24 -10.01
C VAL A 219 1.88 -6.52 -11.31
N GLN A 220 3.02 -5.86 -11.38
CA GLN A 220 3.43 -5.12 -12.59
C GLN A 220 4.09 -6.06 -13.60
N HIS A 221 3.97 -5.75 -14.90
CA HIS A 221 4.61 -6.57 -15.93
C HIS A 221 6.12 -6.62 -15.71
N ASP A 222 6.74 -5.46 -15.50
CA ASP A 222 8.17 -5.35 -15.23
C ASP A 222 8.49 -5.60 -13.74
N SER A 223 8.23 -6.82 -13.28
CA SER A 223 8.49 -7.27 -11.92
C SER A 223 9.17 -8.63 -11.89
N VAL A 224 9.85 -8.90 -10.78
CA VAL A 224 10.42 -10.23 -10.50
C VAL A 224 9.33 -11.29 -10.53
N ASP A 225 8.12 -10.99 -10.07
CA ASP A 225 7.02 -11.96 -9.97
C ASP A 225 6.59 -12.50 -11.34
N VAL A 226 6.55 -11.62 -12.36
CA VAL A 226 6.20 -12.01 -13.74
C VAL A 226 7.41 -12.63 -14.44
N TRP A 227 8.62 -12.12 -14.19
CA TRP A 227 9.84 -12.69 -14.76
C TRP A 227 10.10 -14.11 -14.25
N SER A 228 9.94 -14.38 -12.95
CA SER A 228 10.19 -15.69 -12.34
C SER A 228 9.04 -16.69 -12.52
N HIS A 229 7.82 -16.20 -12.75
CA HIS A 229 6.63 -17.03 -12.95
C HIS A 229 5.77 -16.64 -14.17
N PRO A 230 6.34 -16.55 -15.38
CA PRO A 230 5.60 -16.11 -16.58
C PRO A 230 4.43 -17.04 -16.92
N GLU A 231 4.45 -18.29 -16.47
CA GLU A 231 3.38 -19.28 -16.64
C GLU A 231 2.06 -18.88 -15.98
N PHE A 232 2.08 -18.02 -14.94
CA PHE A 232 0.88 -17.56 -14.25
C PHE A 232 0.21 -16.37 -14.92
N PHE A 233 0.77 -15.83 -16.01
CA PHE A 233 0.29 -14.61 -16.66
C PHE A 233 -0.06 -14.84 -18.14
N LYS A 234 -1.01 -14.06 -18.66
CA LYS A 234 -1.42 -14.05 -20.08
C LYS A 234 -0.38 -13.30 -20.94
N LEU A 235 0.74 -13.94 -21.19
CA LEU A 235 1.85 -13.43 -22.02
C LEU A 235 1.96 -14.18 -23.36
N ASP A 236 2.50 -13.49 -24.37
CA ASP A 236 2.90 -14.06 -25.66
C ASP A 236 4.26 -14.80 -25.57
N GLU A 237 4.73 -15.34 -26.70
CA GLU A 237 6.01 -16.04 -26.81
C GLU A 237 7.22 -15.14 -26.51
N ASN A 238 7.08 -13.83 -26.72
CA ASN A 238 8.09 -12.80 -26.44
C ASN A 238 7.96 -12.21 -25.03
N LYS A 239 7.11 -12.82 -24.18
CA LYS A 239 6.85 -12.41 -22.81
C LYS A 239 6.17 -11.04 -22.66
N ARG A 240 5.49 -10.57 -23.69
CA ARG A 240 4.66 -9.35 -23.63
C ARG A 240 3.22 -9.70 -23.24
N PRO A 241 2.50 -8.82 -22.51
CA PRO A 241 1.10 -9.07 -22.17
C PRO A 241 0.23 -9.19 -23.43
N LEU A 242 -0.64 -10.20 -23.48
CA LEU A 242 -1.68 -10.33 -24.51
C LEU A 242 -2.88 -9.42 -24.19
N VAL A 243 -3.20 -9.33 -22.90
CA VAL A 243 -4.25 -8.50 -22.33
C VAL A 243 -3.73 -7.86 -21.05
N VAL A 244 -4.32 -6.72 -20.70
CA VAL A 244 -3.96 -5.95 -19.51
C VAL A 244 -5.19 -5.65 -18.65
N ALA A 245 -4.92 -5.38 -17.37
CA ALA A 245 -5.93 -5.03 -16.40
C ALA A 245 -6.45 -3.60 -16.56
N GLY A 246 -7.68 -3.41 -16.10
CA GLY A 246 -8.32 -2.13 -15.94
C GLY A 246 -9.69 -2.27 -15.33
N VAL A 247 -10.49 -1.22 -15.47
CA VAL A 247 -11.93 -1.21 -15.17
C VAL A 247 -12.69 -0.60 -16.33
N PRO A 248 -13.93 -1.08 -16.62
CA PRO A 248 -14.74 -0.55 -17.71
C PRO A 248 -15.11 0.92 -17.45
N PRO A 249 -15.60 1.63 -18.48
CA PRO A 249 -16.30 2.89 -18.28
C PRO A 249 -17.40 2.79 -17.22
N ASP A 250 -17.48 3.80 -16.37
CA ASP A 250 -18.51 3.94 -15.36
C ASP A 250 -18.97 5.41 -15.25
N TYR A 251 -19.79 5.71 -14.25
CA TYR A 251 -20.32 7.05 -14.03
C TYR A 251 -19.24 8.06 -13.56
N PHE A 252 -18.06 7.60 -13.14
CA PHE A 252 -16.91 8.43 -12.79
C PHE A 252 -15.92 8.61 -13.96
N SER A 253 -15.78 7.60 -14.83
CA SER A 253 -14.86 7.64 -15.99
C SER A 253 -15.53 7.18 -17.28
N LYS A 254 -15.66 8.12 -18.24
CA LYS A 254 -16.20 7.85 -19.58
C LYS A 254 -15.42 6.81 -20.39
N THR A 255 -14.13 6.62 -20.11
CA THR A 255 -13.25 5.69 -20.83
C THR A 255 -12.79 4.51 -19.98
N GLY A 256 -13.29 4.40 -18.76
CA GLY A 256 -12.77 3.48 -17.75
C GLY A 256 -11.34 3.84 -17.38
N GLN A 257 -10.59 2.87 -16.86
CA GLN A 257 -9.17 3.03 -16.54
C GLN A 257 -8.40 1.83 -17.06
N ARG A 258 -7.32 2.07 -17.81
CA ARG A 258 -6.40 1.04 -18.31
C ARG A 258 -5.14 1.08 -17.45
N TRP A 259 -4.97 0.10 -16.57
CA TRP A 259 -3.86 0.08 -15.61
C TRP A 259 -2.58 -0.52 -16.20
N GLY A 260 -2.70 -1.43 -17.17
CA GLY A 260 -1.55 -1.98 -17.88
C GLY A 260 -0.92 -3.22 -17.23
N ASN A 261 -1.39 -3.63 -16.04
CA ASN A 261 -0.90 -4.85 -15.38
C ASN A 261 -1.22 -6.11 -16.20
N PRO A 262 -0.34 -7.12 -16.22
CA PRO A 262 -0.65 -8.41 -16.83
C PRO A 262 -1.75 -9.13 -16.05
N ILE A 263 -2.61 -9.83 -16.79
CA ILE A 263 -3.71 -10.62 -16.21
C ILE A 263 -3.25 -12.04 -15.86
N TYR A 264 -3.74 -12.55 -14.74
CA TYR A 264 -3.51 -13.93 -14.29
C TYR A 264 -4.16 -14.98 -15.20
N LYS A 265 -3.47 -16.10 -15.40
CA LYS A 265 -4.04 -17.37 -15.88
C LYS A 265 -4.62 -18.13 -14.69
N TRP A 266 -5.83 -17.74 -14.27
CA TRP A 266 -6.50 -18.30 -13.10
C TRP A 266 -6.70 -19.83 -13.16
N ASP A 267 -6.83 -20.40 -14.35
CA ASP A 267 -6.91 -21.85 -14.57
C ASP A 267 -5.57 -22.55 -14.25
N VAL A 268 -4.44 -21.94 -14.62
CA VAL A 268 -3.09 -22.44 -14.30
C VAL A 268 -2.83 -22.34 -12.81
N LEU A 269 -3.13 -21.17 -12.21
CA LEU A 269 -3.04 -20.97 -10.76
C LEU A 269 -3.87 -22.00 -10.00
N LYS A 270 -5.11 -22.25 -10.42
CA LYS A 270 -5.99 -23.26 -9.81
C LYS A 270 -5.41 -24.68 -9.92
N ARG A 271 -4.89 -25.07 -11.09
CA ARG A 271 -4.25 -26.38 -11.31
C ARG A 271 -3.01 -26.59 -10.43
N ASN A 272 -2.26 -25.52 -10.16
CA ASN A 272 -1.11 -25.55 -9.24
C ASN A 272 -1.53 -25.41 -7.76
N GLY A 273 -2.84 -25.34 -7.45
CA GLY A 273 -3.33 -25.18 -6.09
C GLY A 273 -3.09 -23.79 -5.48
N TYR A 274 -2.94 -22.77 -6.33
CA TYR A 274 -2.74 -21.37 -5.97
C TYR A 274 -1.45 -21.09 -5.18
N GLY A 275 -0.41 -21.90 -5.38
CA GLY A 275 0.84 -21.84 -4.60
C GLY A 275 1.42 -20.43 -4.44
N TRP A 276 1.57 -19.70 -5.54
CA TRP A 276 2.11 -18.33 -5.53
C TRP A 276 1.26 -17.35 -4.70
N TRP A 277 -0.06 -17.38 -4.85
CA TRP A 277 -0.95 -16.53 -4.04
C TRP A 277 -0.97 -16.91 -2.57
N ILE A 278 -0.94 -18.21 -2.25
CA ILE A 278 -0.86 -18.69 -0.86
C ILE A 278 0.44 -18.18 -0.21
N GLU A 279 1.55 -18.22 -0.93
CA GLU A 279 2.84 -17.69 -0.47
C GLU A 279 2.80 -16.17 -0.28
N ARG A 280 2.22 -15.43 -1.23
CA ARG A 280 2.03 -13.97 -1.13
C ARG A 280 1.20 -13.59 0.11
N ILE A 281 0.10 -14.30 0.37
CA ILE A 281 -0.74 -14.07 1.56
C ILE A 281 0.03 -14.45 2.84
N ALA A 282 0.71 -15.61 2.87
CA ALA A 282 1.50 -16.02 4.03
C ALA A 282 2.57 -14.99 4.39
N TYR A 283 3.28 -14.49 3.38
CA TYR A 283 4.32 -13.48 3.57
C TYR A 283 3.75 -12.16 4.11
N ASN A 284 2.63 -11.68 3.56
CA ASN A 284 2.00 -10.45 4.07
C ASN A 284 1.41 -10.61 5.47
N LEU A 285 0.93 -11.80 5.84
CA LEU A 285 0.49 -12.10 7.22
C LEU A 285 1.66 -12.12 8.23
N LYS A 286 2.90 -12.35 7.79
CA LYS A 286 4.08 -12.10 8.64
C LYS A 286 4.27 -10.60 8.90
N LYS A 287 3.96 -9.75 7.92
CA LYS A 287 4.22 -8.30 7.96
C LYS A 287 3.12 -7.49 8.62
N PHE A 288 1.86 -7.90 8.51
CA PHE A 288 0.70 -7.12 8.95
C PHE A 288 -0.25 -7.95 9.83
N ASP A 289 -1.11 -7.28 10.58
CA ASP A 289 -2.18 -7.91 11.35
C ASP A 289 -3.44 -8.11 10.51
N PHE A 290 -3.70 -7.16 9.60
CA PHE A 290 -4.76 -7.23 8.59
C PHE A 290 -4.19 -6.88 7.22
N ILE A 291 -4.81 -7.42 6.17
CA ILE A 291 -4.44 -7.17 4.79
C ILE A 291 -5.66 -6.61 4.06
N ARG A 292 -5.60 -5.34 3.65
CA ARG A 292 -6.49 -4.82 2.62
C ARG A 292 -6.09 -5.43 1.29
N ILE A 293 -7.05 -6.00 0.59
CA ILE A 293 -6.87 -6.49 -0.78
C ILE A 293 -7.54 -5.47 -1.69
N ASP A 294 -6.70 -4.73 -2.40
CA ASP A 294 -7.10 -3.76 -3.40
C ASP A 294 -7.83 -4.44 -4.58
N HIS A 295 -8.84 -3.77 -5.12
CA HIS A 295 -9.67 -4.25 -6.21
C HIS A 295 -10.18 -5.68 -5.99
N PHE A 296 -10.74 -5.95 -4.80
CA PHE A 296 -11.14 -7.28 -4.37
C PHE A 296 -12.09 -7.96 -5.37
N ARG A 297 -12.93 -7.18 -6.04
CA ARG A 297 -13.87 -7.69 -7.06
C ARG A 297 -13.19 -8.47 -8.19
N GLY A 298 -11.91 -8.19 -8.47
CA GLY A 298 -11.12 -8.91 -9.49
C GLY A 298 -10.89 -10.41 -9.18
N PHE A 299 -11.10 -10.85 -7.94
CA PHE A 299 -11.11 -12.28 -7.60
C PHE A 299 -12.39 -13.01 -8.00
N ILE A 300 -13.47 -12.26 -8.30
CA ILE A 300 -14.77 -12.79 -8.73
C ILE A 300 -14.90 -12.61 -10.24
N GLY A 301 -14.76 -11.39 -10.73
CA GLY A 301 -14.71 -11.10 -12.14
C GLY A 301 -13.77 -9.93 -12.41
N TYR A 302 -12.96 -10.02 -13.44
CA TYR A 302 -11.98 -8.99 -13.80
C TYR A 302 -12.20 -8.49 -15.22
N TRP A 303 -11.85 -7.23 -15.46
CA TRP A 303 -11.94 -6.62 -16.77
C TRP A 303 -10.61 -6.79 -17.50
N GLU A 304 -10.61 -7.55 -18.60
CA GLU A 304 -9.43 -7.71 -19.45
C GLU A 304 -9.54 -6.86 -20.71
N ILE A 305 -8.47 -6.13 -21.01
CA ILE A 305 -8.39 -5.21 -22.14
C ILE A 305 -7.30 -5.74 -23.09
N PRO A 306 -7.56 -5.95 -24.39
CA PRO A 306 -6.51 -6.27 -25.35
C PRO A 306 -5.35 -5.26 -25.30
N VAL A 307 -4.10 -5.72 -25.33
CA VAL A 307 -2.93 -4.86 -25.06
C VAL A 307 -2.81 -3.68 -26.04
N GLU A 308 -3.27 -3.87 -27.28
CA GLU A 308 -3.30 -2.90 -28.37
C GLU A 308 -4.28 -1.75 -28.15
N GLU A 309 -5.26 -1.92 -27.25
CA GLU A 309 -6.24 -0.89 -26.93
C GLU A 309 -5.61 0.24 -26.13
N LYS A 310 -5.95 1.48 -26.52
CA LYS A 310 -5.47 2.69 -25.84
C LYS A 310 -6.25 3.03 -24.58
N THR A 311 -7.48 2.51 -24.47
CA THR A 311 -8.42 2.81 -23.38
C THR A 311 -9.04 1.52 -22.86
N ALA A 312 -9.83 1.59 -21.79
CA ALA A 312 -10.48 0.42 -21.21
C ALA A 312 -11.86 0.11 -21.82
N VAL A 313 -12.32 0.89 -22.80
CA VAL A 313 -13.67 0.77 -23.39
C VAL A 313 -13.90 -0.61 -24.00
N ASN A 314 -12.93 -1.13 -24.75
CA ASN A 314 -13.07 -2.38 -25.51
C ASN A 314 -12.53 -3.60 -24.75
N GLY A 315 -12.70 -3.64 -23.43
CA GLY A 315 -12.42 -4.83 -22.64
C GLY A 315 -13.62 -5.78 -22.54
N ARG A 316 -13.46 -6.84 -21.75
CA ARG A 316 -14.53 -7.77 -21.40
C ARG A 316 -14.38 -8.29 -19.97
N TRP A 317 -15.51 -8.68 -19.37
CA TRP A 317 -15.53 -9.36 -18.09
C TRP A 317 -15.15 -10.83 -18.26
N GLU A 318 -14.21 -11.28 -17.44
CA GLU A 318 -13.82 -12.68 -17.30
C GLU A 318 -14.00 -13.12 -15.84
N GLU A 319 -14.31 -14.39 -15.63
CA GLU A 319 -14.52 -14.94 -14.29
C GLU A 319 -13.21 -15.40 -13.65
N ALA A 320 -13.10 -15.20 -12.34
CA ALA A 320 -12.04 -15.74 -11.50
C ALA A 320 -12.64 -16.72 -10.45
N PRO A 321 -11.90 -17.77 -10.06
CA PRO A 321 -12.43 -18.85 -9.21
C PRO A 321 -12.46 -18.46 -7.71
N ALA A 322 -13.12 -17.36 -7.35
CA ALA A 322 -13.10 -16.76 -6.01
C ALA A 322 -13.41 -17.76 -4.88
N MET A 323 -14.54 -18.46 -5.00
CA MET A 323 -15.00 -19.41 -3.97
C MET A 323 -14.00 -20.53 -3.72
N ASP A 324 -13.43 -21.10 -4.78
CA ASP A 324 -12.43 -22.16 -4.66
C ASP A 324 -11.11 -21.62 -4.08
N PHE A 325 -10.68 -20.44 -4.55
CA PHE A 325 -9.48 -19.77 -4.08
C PHE A 325 -9.54 -19.46 -2.58
N PHE A 326 -10.56 -18.73 -2.13
CA PHE A 326 -10.69 -18.35 -0.72
C PHE A 326 -10.97 -19.56 0.18
N THR A 327 -11.67 -20.60 -0.32
CA THR A 327 -11.80 -21.88 0.41
C THR A 327 -10.45 -22.58 0.59
N ARG A 328 -9.55 -22.51 -0.40
CA ARG A 328 -8.18 -23.02 -0.24
C ARG A 328 -7.41 -22.22 0.80
N LEU A 329 -7.55 -20.89 0.81
CA LEU A 329 -6.91 -20.04 1.81
C LEU A 329 -7.42 -20.35 3.24
N THR A 330 -8.74 -20.51 3.45
CA THR A 330 -9.29 -20.79 4.79
C THR A 330 -8.88 -22.16 5.33
N ARG A 331 -8.58 -23.11 4.45
CA ARG A 331 -7.99 -24.40 4.84
C ARG A 331 -6.52 -24.28 5.23
N LYS A 332 -5.80 -23.31 4.68
CA LYS A 332 -4.37 -23.12 4.93
C LYS A 332 -4.08 -22.23 6.14
N PHE A 333 -4.93 -21.23 6.37
CA PHE A 333 -4.76 -20.23 7.41
C PHE A 333 -5.94 -20.28 8.38
N ALA A 334 -5.66 -20.50 9.66
CA ALA A 334 -6.69 -20.56 10.72
C ALA A 334 -7.50 -19.26 10.84
N ARG A 335 -6.90 -18.14 10.46
CA ARG A 335 -7.55 -16.83 10.35
C ARG A 335 -7.09 -16.16 9.06
N LEU A 336 -8.04 -15.56 8.36
CA LEU A 336 -7.79 -14.70 7.20
C LEU A 336 -8.25 -13.27 7.53
N PRO A 337 -7.38 -12.44 8.11
CA PRO A 337 -7.69 -11.07 8.47
C PRO A 337 -7.68 -10.15 7.23
N ILE A 338 -8.53 -10.46 6.26
CA ILE A 338 -8.66 -9.71 5.00
C ILE A 338 -9.68 -8.58 5.17
N ILE A 339 -9.40 -7.42 4.58
CA ILE A 339 -10.34 -6.34 4.31
C ILE A 339 -10.52 -6.29 2.79
N ALA A 340 -11.76 -6.39 2.32
CA ALA A 340 -12.06 -6.33 0.89
C ALA A 340 -12.26 -4.87 0.48
N GLU A 341 -11.41 -4.37 -0.42
CA GLU A 341 -11.69 -3.12 -1.12
C GLU A 341 -12.81 -3.40 -2.15
N ASP A 342 -14.03 -3.00 -1.80
CA ASP A 342 -15.28 -3.21 -2.54
C ASP A 342 -15.89 -1.88 -3.02
N LEU A 343 -15.07 -0.92 -3.47
CA LEU A 343 -15.54 0.34 -4.03
C LEU A 343 -15.92 0.19 -5.52
N GLY A 344 -16.66 1.17 -6.02
CA GLY A 344 -17.20 1.16 -7.38
C GLY A 344 -18.46 0.30 -7.54
N ILE A 345 -18.72 -0.15 -8.77
CA ILE A 345 -19.92 -0.96 -9.06
C ILE A 345 -19.70 -2.41 -8.60
N ILE A 346 -20.33 -2.76 -7.48
CA ILE A 346 -20.28 -4.08 -6.88
C ILE A 346 -21.57 -4.87 -7.16
N THR A 347 -21.39 -6.01 -7.81
CA THR A 347 -22.45 -6.95 -8.22
C THR A 347 -22.83 -7.92 -7.09
N PRO A 348 -24.02 -8.56 -7.13
CA PRO A 348 -24.50 -9.44 -6.05
C PRO A 348 -23.58 -10.61 -5.71
N ASP A 349 -22.90 -11.18 -6.71
CA ASP A 349 -21.90 -12.25 -6.60
C ASP A 349 -20.67 -11.83 -5.75
N VAL A 350 -20.19 -10.60 -5.89
CA VAL A 350 -19.11 -10.07 -5.04
C VAL A 350 -19.58 -10.00 -3.58
N ARG A 351 -20.80 -9.52 -3.33
CA ARG A 351 -21.39 -9.47 -1.98
C ARG A 351 -21.58 -10.86 -1.39
N GLU A 352 -21.97 -11.84 -2.20
CA GLU A 352 -22.12 -13.24 -1.79
C GLU A 352 -20.79 -13.81 -1.29
N VAL A 353 -19.71 -13.65 -2.06
CA VAL A 353 -18.36 -14.11 -1.67
C VAL A 353 -17.90 -13.43 -0.38
N MET A 354 -18.03 -12.10 -0.28
CA MET A 354 -17.65 -11.36 0.93
C MET A 354 -18.42 -11.83 2.16
N ASN A 355 -19.73 -12.02 2.03
CA ASN A 355 -20.58 -12.51 3.12
C ASN A 355 -20.21 -13.94 3.53
N TYR A 356 -19.96 -14.82 2.57
CA TYR A 356 -19.60 -16.22 2.83
C TYR A 356 -18.30 -16.35 3.65
N PHE A 357 -17.30 -15.51 3.36
CA PHE A 357 -16.03 -15.50 4.09
C PHE A 357 -15.97 -14.48 5.25
N GLU A 358 -17.08 -13.80 5.55
CA GLU A 358 -17.19 -12.72 6.53
C GLU A 358 -16.18 -11.56 6.34
N PHE A 359 -15.74 -11.29 5.12
CA PHE A 359 -14.79 -10.22 4.85
C PHE A 359 -15.46 -8.84 5.02
N PRO A 360 -14.94 -7.94 5.86
CA PRO A 360 -15.44 -6.57 5.93
C PRO A 360 -15.14 -5.83 4.63
N GLY A 361 -16.15 -5.16 4.10
CA GLY A 361 -16.00 -4.19 3.01
C GLY A 361 -15.58 -2.82 3.52
N MET A 362 -15.33 -1.90 2.59
CA MET A 362 -14.98 -0.51 2.81
C MET A 362 -16.18 0.42 2.61
N LYS A 363 -16.26 1.50 3.38
CA LYS A 363 -17.31 2.52 3.26
C LYS A 363 -16.70 3.91 3.37
N ILE A 364 -16.91 4.78 2.38
CA ILE A 364 -16.21 6.08 2.27
C ILE A 364 -17.20 7.22 2.47
N LEU A 365 -17.05 7.99 3.55
CA LEU A 365 -17.98 9.05 3.92
C LEU A 365 -18.11 10.14 2.84
N LEU A 366 -17.01 10.49 2.16
CA LEU A 366 -17.06 11.49 1.08
C LEU A 366 -17.99 11.11 -0.08
N PHE A 367 -18.37 9.84 -0.21
CA PHE A 367 -19.32 9.37 -1.22
C PHE A 367 -20.78 9.41 -0.76
N ALA A 368 -21.06 9.84 0.47
CA ALA A 368 -22.37 9.68 1.11
C ALA A 368 -23.39 10.77 0.78
N PHE A 369 -22.96 11.95 0.31
CA PHE A 369 -23.78 13.17 0.30
C PHE A 369 -24.43 13.51 -1.05
N GLY A 370 -24.55 12.54 -1.96
CA GLY A 370 -25.21 12.71 -3.24
C GLY A 370 -26.74 12.74 -3.17
N ASP A 371 -27.40 12.75 -4.33
CA ASP A 371 -28.88 12.77 -4.47
C ASP A 371 -29.57 11.59 -3.76
N ASP A 372 -28.84 10.50 -3.57
CA ASP A 372 -29.28 9.26 -2.94
C ASP A 372 -29.08 9.20 -1.42
N LEU A 373 -28.71 10.32 -0.77
CA LEU A 373 -28.38 10.41 0.67
C LEU A 373 -29.17 9.46 1.60
N PRO A 374 -30.52 9.36 1.56
CA PRO A 374 -31.26 8.53 2.50
C PRO A 374 -31.00 7.02 2.36
N PHE A 375 -30.60 6.57 1.18
CA PHE A 375 -30.36 5.16 0.84
C PHE A 375 -28.93 4.89 0.37
N ASN A 376 -28.08 5.92 0.33
CA ASN A 376 -26.69 5.82 -0.03
C ASN A 376 -25.98 4.82 0.91
N PRO A 377 -25.22 3.84 0.40
CA PRO A 377 -24.60 2.79 1.21
C PRO A 377 -23.46 3.31 2.11
N TYR A 378 -22.98 4.54 1.90
CA TYR A 378 -21.86 5.14 2.61
C TYR A 378 -22.27 6.09 3.75
N ILE A 379 -23.56 6.40 3.89
CA ILE A 379 -24.04 7.29 4.96
C ILE A 379 -24.06 6.56 6.32
N PRO A 380 -23.66 7.21 7.46
CA PRO A 380 -23.47 6.54 8.75
C PRO A 380 -24.63 5.66 9.26
N HIS A 381 -25.89 6.03 9.00
CA HIS A 381 -27.06 5.25 9.44
C HIS A 381 -27.33 3.99 8.61
N ASN A 382 -26.73 3.86 7.42
CA ASN A 382 -26.84 2.68 6.56
C ASN A 382 -25.62 1.75 6.66
N LEU A 383 -24.56 2.15 7.37
CA LEU A 383 -23.34 1.33 7.48
C LEU A 383 -23.61 0.04 8.25
N PRO A 384 -23.20 -1.13 7.73
CA PRO A 384 -23.27 -2.39 8.48
C PRO A 384 -22.16 -2.44 9.55
N LYS A 385 -22.30 -3.34 10.53
CA LYS A 385 -21.24 -3.54 11.54
C LYS A 385 -19.95 -4.08 10.94
N ASN A 386 -20.04 -5.07 10.05
CA ASN A 386 -18.88 -5.71 9.42
C ASN A 386 -18.35 -4.89 8.23
N CYS A 387 -17.87 -3.69 8.51
CA CYS A 387 -17.14 -2.88 7.53
C CYS A 387 -16.03 -2.08 8.20
N VAL A 388 -15.11 -1.60 7.37
CA VAL A 388 -14.13 -0.57 7.71
C VAL A 388 -14.60 0.72 7.04
N ALA A 389 -14.96 1.71 7.84
CA ALA A 389 -15.45 2.98 7.34
C ALA A 389 -14.35 4.05 7.40
N TYR A 390 -14.30 4.87 6.38
CA TYR A 390 -13.28 5.88 6.15
C TYR A 390 -13.94 7.24 5.97
N THR A 391 -13.27 8.32 6.37
CA THR A 391 -13.66 9.66 5.89
C THR A 391 -13.39 9.71 4.39
N GLY A 392 -12.12 9.58 4.01
CA GLY A 392 -11.60 9.33 2.67
C GLY A 392 -10.49 8.27 2.71
N THR A 393 -10.04 7.82 1.55
CA THR A 393 -8.83 7.01 1.38
C THR A 393 -7.67 7.87 0.87
N HIS A 394 -6.55 7.24 0.53
CA HIS A 394 -5.42 7.90 -0.11
C HIS A 394 -5.71 8.36 -1.55
N ASP A 395 -6.71 7.79 -2.22
CA ASP A 395 -7.16 8.19 -3.58
C ASP A 395 -8.17 9.34 -3.56
N ASN A 396 -8.75 9.62 -2.40
CA ASN A 396 -9.68 10.72 -2.23
C ASN A 396 -8.94 12.00 -1.92
N ASN A 397 -9.60 13.13 -2.19
CA ASN A 397 -9.20 14.40 -1.62
C ASN A 397 -9.37 14.38 -0.09
N THR A 398 -8.76 15.32 0.62
CA THR A 398 -9.06 15.54 2.04
C THR A 398 -10.50 15.99 2.20
N ILE A 399 -11.07 15.94 3.41
CA ILE A 399 -12.42 16.48 3.67
C ILE A 399 -12.49 17.95 3.26
N ARG A 400 -11.45 18.73 3.57
CA ARG A 400 -11.40 20.15 3.23
C ARG A 400 -11.27 20.36 1.74
N GLY A 401 -10.35 19.66 1.08
CA GLY A 401 -10.21 19.72 -0.37
C GLY A 401 -11.49 19.31 -1.10
N TRP A 402 -12.09 18.19 -0.71
CA TRP A 402 -13.39 17.75 -1.26
C TRP A 402 -14.46 18.82 -1.08
N PHE A 403 -14.62 19.38 0.12
CA PHE A 403 -15.63 20.39 0.37
C PHE A 403 -15.34 21.67 -0.43
N ASP A 404 -14.09 22.10 -0.50
CA ASP A 404 -13.72 23.37 -1.11
C ASP A 404 -13.76 23.29 -2.65
N THR A 405 -13.36 22.16 -3.26
CA THR A 405 -13.14 22.06 -4.72
C THR A 405 -13.95 20.99 -5.47
N GLU A 406 -14.48 19.95 -4.81
CA GLU A 406 -15.16 18.83 -5.49
C GLU A 406 -16.68 18.78 -5.20
N ALA A 407 -17.13 19.15 -4.00
CA ALA A 407 -18.52 19.07 -3.58
C ALA A 407 -19.40 20.12 -4.25
N THR A 408 -20.54 19.71 -4.81
CA THR A 408 -21.52 20.65 -5.39
C THR A 408 -22.25 21.44 -4.29
N PRO A 409 -22.85 22.60 -4.59
CA PRO A 409 -23.71 23.32 -3.64
C PRO A 409 -24.82 22.44 -3.04
N GLU A 410 -25.38 21.52 -3.84
CA GLU A 410 -26.39 20.56 -3.42
C GLU A 410 -25.82 19.52 -2.44
N ASP A 411 -24.60 18.99 -2.68
CA ASP A 411 -23.94 18.07 -1.75
C ASP A 411 -23.66 18.74 -0.40
N LYS A 412 -23.18 20.00 -0.42
CA LYS A 412 -22.93 20.79 0.79
C LYS A 412 -24.22 21.02 1.58
N LYS A 413 -25.31 21.35 0.89
CA LYS A 413 -26.63 21.51 1.50
C LYS A 413 -27.09 20.20 2.15
N ARG A 414 -26.91 19.05 1.50
CA ARG A 414 -27.26 17.74 2.05
C ARG A 414 -26.41 17.38 3.26
N LEU A 415 -25.11 17.66 3.23
CA LEU A 415 -24.22 17.50 4.38
C LEU A 415 -24.71 18.28 5.60
N PHE A 416 -25.02 19.57 5.44
CA PHE A 416 -25.53 20.39 6.55
C PHE A 416 -26.92 19.99 7.04
N GLN A 417 -27.81 19.55 6.13
CA GLN A 417 -29.09 18.96 6.51
C GLN A 417 -28.90 17.68 7.32
N TYR A 418 -27.95 16.83 6.94
CA TYR A 418 -27.62 15.60 7.67
C TYR A 418 -27.00 15.89 9.04
N LEU A 419 -26.15 16.91 9.14
CA LEU A 419 -25.61 17.41 10.42
C LEU A 419 -26.66 18.14 11.28
N GLY A 420 -27.79 18.54 10.68
CA GLY A 420 -28.85 19.33 11.31
C GLY A 420 -28.52 20.82 11.47
N ARG A 421 -27.36 21.28 11.00
CA ARG A 421 -26.91 22.69 11.05
C ARG A 421 -25.77 22.92 10.06
N GLU A 422 -25.59 24.19 9.69
CA GLU A 422 -24.34 24.63 9.07
C GLU A 422 -23.23 24.71 10.12
N VAL A 423 -22.00 24.41 9.72
CA VAL A 423 -20.82 24.43 10.61
C VAL A 423 -19.71 25.30 10.01
N PRO A 424 -18.92 26.00 10.83
CA PRO A 424 -17.73 26.69 10.38
C PRO A 424 -16.76 25.75 9.67
N ILE A 425 -16.09 26.28 8.65
CA ILE A 425 -15.23 25.49 7.76
C ILE A 425 -14.02 24.87 8.48
N ASN A 426 -13.52 25.55 9.52
CA ASN A 426 -12.44 25.07 10.40
C ASN A 426 -12.88 23.99 11.40
N GLU A 427 -14.17 23.69 11.49
CA GLU A 427 -14.73 22.61 12.33
C GLU A 427 -15.24 21.43 11.48
N LEU A 428 -15.38 21.63 10.16
CA LEU A 428 -16.01 20.69 9.25
C LEU A 428 -15.40 19.28 9.31
N ASN A 429 -14.07 19.18 9.27
CA ASN A 429 -13.36 17.91 9.31
C ASN A 429 -13.69 17.13 10.59
N TRP A 430 -13.68 17.80 11.74
CA TRP A 430 -14.00 17.18 13.02
C TRP A 430 -15.47 16.76 13.12
N GLU A 431 -16.39 17.53 12.56
CA GLU A 431 -17.82 17.14 12.52
C GLU A 431 -18.07 15.93 11.60
N MET A 432 -17.37 15.84 10.48
CA MET A 432 -17.42 14.68 9.58
C MET A 432 -16.79 13.43 10.22
N ILE A 433 -15.64 13.57 10.89
CA ILE A 433 -15.04 12.48 11.67
C ILE A 433 -16.01 12.06 12.78
N ARG A 434 -16.65 13.01 13.46
CA ARG A 434 -17.61 12.76 14.56
C ARG A 434 -18.79 11.89 14.10
N ILE A 435 -19.46 12.24 13.01
CA ILE A 435 -20.60 11.44 12.51
C ILE A 435 -20.17 10.03 12.06
N LEU A 436 -18.95 9.89 11.55
CA LEU A 436 -18.41 8.58 11.18
C LEU A 436 -18.10 7.73 12.42
N MET A 437 -17.52 8.33 13.46
CA MET A 437 -17.26 7.69 14.74
C MET A 437 -18.57 7.22 15.43
N MET A 438 -19.67 7.95 15.24
CA MET A 438 -21.00 7.54 15.74
C MET A 438 -21.60 6.32 15.04
N SER A 439 -21.13 5.98 13.83
CA SER A 439 -21.73 4.92 13.01
C SER A 439 -21.66 3.52 13.62
N SER A 440 -22.41 2.58 13.03
CA SER A 440 -22.43 1.19 13.47
C SER A 440 -21.18 0.38 13.07
N ALA A 441 -20.35 0.91 12.16
CA ALA A 441 -19.14 0.27 11.66
C ALA A 441 -18.19 -0.13 12.79
N ASN A 442 -17.66 -1.37 12.72
CA ASN A 442 -16.72 -1.88 13.71
C ASN A 442 -15.39 -1.12 13.66
N THR A 443 -14.88 -0.79 12.47
CA THR A 443 -13.60 -0.09 12.35
C THR A 443 -13.77 1.23 11.63
N ILE A 444 -13.22 2.30 12.20
CA ILE A 444 -13.08 3.60 11.54
C ILE A 444 -11.61 3.87 11.26
N ILE A 445 -11.28 4.26 10.05
CA ILE A 445 -9.92 4.69 9.69
C ILE A 445 -10.01 6.10 9.11
N THR A 446 -9.26 7.04 9.69
CA THR A 446 -9.24 8.43 9.25
C THR A 446 -7.84 8.76 8.70
N PRO A 447 -7.70 9.30 7.47
CA PRO A 447 -6.43 9.85 7.00
C PRO A 447 -5.92 10.93 7.94
N MET A 448 -4.60 10.97 8.15
CA MET A 448 -4.00 11.97 9.04
C MET A 448 -4.26 13.41 8.56
N GLN A 449 -4.39 13.63 7.25
CA GLN A 449 -4.75 14.92 6.66
C GLN A 449 -6.09 15.44 7.17
N ASP A 450 -7.08 14.56 7.30
CA ASP A 450 -8.42 14.92 7.77
C ASP A 450 -8.41 15.26 9.26
N ILE A 451 -7.60 14.54 10.06
CA ILE A 451 -7.41 14.83 11.49
C ILE A 451 -6.79 16.23 11.68
N LEU A 452 -5.87 16.60 10.80
CA LEU A 452 -5.22 17.91 10.78
C LEU A 452 -6.07 19.01 10.13
N GLY A 453 -7.13 18.65 9.41
CA GLY A 453 -7.98 19.59 8.68
C GLY A 453 -7.25 20.27 7.51
N LEU A 454 -6.32 19.57 6.85
CA LEU A 454 -5.57 20.09 5.71
C LEU A 454 -6.43 20.09 4.44
N ASP A 455 -6.16 21.03 3.54
CA ASP A 455 -6.83 21.19 2.24
C ASP A 455 -6.27 20.22 1.18
N GLU A 456 -6.57 20.49 -0.10
CA GLU A 456 -6.22 19.62 -1.22
C GLU A 456 -4.71 19.51 -1.49
N GLU A 457 -3.89 20.46 -1.01
CA GLU A 457 -2.43 20.38 -1.15
C GLU A 457 -1.84 19.18 -0.40
N ALA A 458 -2.59 18.63 0.58
CA ALA A 458 -2.21 17.46 1.35
C ALA A 458 -2.70 16.12 0.75
N ARG A 459 -3.39 16.15 -0.40
CA ARG A 459 -3.91 14.94 -1.05
C ARG A 459 -2.77 13.96 -1.36
N MET A 460 -2.96 12.68 -1.01
CA MET A 460 -1.92 11.67 -1.19
C MET A 460 -1.83 11.20 -2.64
N ASN A 461 -2.97 10.97 -3.31
CA ASN A 461 -3.01 10.57 -4.70
C ASN A 461 -4.25 11.15 -5.40
N THR A 462 -4.06 11.60 -6.64
CA THR A 462 -5.15 11.88 -7.57
C THR A 462 -5.15 10.78 -8.63
N PRO A 463 -6.11 9.84 -8.61
CA PRO A 463 -6.17 8.76 -9.58
C PRO A 463 -6.10 9.28 -11.03
N SER A 464 -5.40 8.54 -11.89
CA SER A 464 -5.20 8.87 -13.31
C SER A 464 -4.37 10.14 -13.60
N THR A 465 -3.60 10.66 -12.62
CA THR A 465 -2.57 11.70 -12.87
C THR A 465 -1.16 11.13 -12.73
N LEU A 466 -0.17 11.85 -13.27
CA LEU A 466 1.22 11.41 -13.34
C LEU A 466 2.14 12.16 -12.36
N THR A 467 1.69 13.26 -11.76
CA THR A 467 2.57 14.17 -10.98
C THR A 467 1.88 14.61 -9.70
N GLY A 468 2.66 14.86 -8.64
CA GLY A 468 2.14 15.35 -7.35
C GLY A 468 1.49 14.26 -6.49
N ASN A 469 1.82 12.99 -6.73
CA ASN A 469 1.26 11.85 -6.00
C ASN A 469 2.32 11.22 -5.10
N TRP A 470 1.89 10.71 -3.95
CA TRP A 470 2.72 10.00 -2.97
C TRP A 470 3.80 10.86 -2.32
N GLU A 471 3.68 12.18 -2.44
CA GLU A 471 4.70 13.13 -1.99
C GLU A 471 4.38 13.75 -0.63
N TRP A 472 3.13 13.79 -0.19
CA TRP A 472 2.74 14.51 1.03
C TRP A 472 3.42 13.97 2.30
N LYS A 473 3.90 14.88 3.15
CA LYS A 473 4.49 14.61 4.47
C LYS A 473 3.91 15.49 5.57
N LEU A 474 3.93 14.93 6.77
CA LEU A 474 3.70 15.66 8.01
C LEU A 474 4.82 16.67 8.27
N LEU A 475 4.46 17.78 8.92
CA LEU A 475 5.41 18.65 9.59
C LEU A 475 5.71 18.10 11.00
N PRO A 476 6.92 18.33 11.55
CA PRO A 476 7.29 17.83 12.87
C PRO A 476 6.29 18.18 13.99
N ASP A 477 5.76 19.40 13.98
CA ASP A 477 4.87 19.90 15.05
C ASP A 477 3.39 19.46 14.90
N HIS A 478 3.04 18.76 13.81
CA HIS A 478 1.69 18.26 13.60
C HIS A 478 1.30 17.17 14.60
N LEU A 479 2.26 16.35 15.06
CA LEU A 479 2.04 15.32 16.06
C LEU A 479 2.26 15.88 17.46
N ASN A 480 1.25 16.55 18.02
CA ASN A 480 1.34 17.19 19.33
C ASN A 480 0.29 16.67 20.35
N PRO A 481 0.52 16.87 21.66
CA PRO A 481 -0.36 16.36 22.71
C PRO A 481 -1.79 16.91 22.67
N SER A 482 -1.99 18.14 22.16
CA SER A 482 -3.33 18.73 22.04
C SER A 482 -4.19 17.99 21.01
N LEU A 483 -3.57 17.65 19.87
CA LEU A 483 -4.22 16.85 18.83
C LEU A 483 -4.53 15.44 19.34
N ALA A 484 -3.56 14.79 20.00
CA ALA A 484 -3.73 13.46 20.57
C ALA A 484 -4.89 13.44 21.59
N LYS A 485 -4.97 14.45 22.46
CA LYS A 485 -6.06 14.61 23.43
C LYS A 485 -7.42 14.78 22.76
N SER A 486 -7.52 15.64 21.74
CA SER A 486 -8.78 15.88 21.03
C SER A 486 -9.30 14.60 20.34
N LEU A 487 -8.39 13.86 19.70
CA LEU A 487 -8.72 12.59 19.06
C LEU A 487 -9.08 11.51 20.09
N ARG A 488 -8.38 11.46 21.22
CA ARG A 488 -8.68 10.56 22.35
C ARG A 488 -10.08 10.79 22.89
N GLU A 489 -10.46 12.04 23.16
CA GLU A 489 -11.79 12.37 23.69
C GLU A 489 -12.88 11.86 22.74
N MET A 490 -12.73 12.06 21.43
CA MET A 490 -13.66 11.53 20.43
C MET A 490 -13.71 10.00 20.43
N THR A 491 -12.55 9.36 20.54
CA THR A 491 -12.42 7.89 20.54
C THR A 491 -13.07 7.26 21.76
N GLU A 492 -12.91 7.86 22.94
CA GLU A 492 -13.54 7.42 24.19
C GLU A 492 -15.06 7.66 24.18
N ILE A 493 -15.53 8.84 23.74
CA ILE A 493 -16.96 9.18 23.66
C ILE A 493 -17.75 8.16 22.83
N TYR A 494 -17.20 7.70 21.70
CA TYR A 494 -17.90 6.80 20.79
C TYR A 494 -17.56 5.31 20.99
N GLY A 495 -16.88 4.97 22.09
CA GLY A 495 -16.58 3.60 22.49
C GLY A 495 -15.69 2.87 21.48
N ARG A 496 -14.61 3.54 21.05
CA ARG A 496 -13.64 3.02 20.06
C ARG A 496 -12.21 2.90 20.59
N ALA A 497 -12.00 3.17 21.88
CA ALA A 497 -10.74 3.00 22.60
C ALA A 497 -10.45 1.53 22.94
#